data_AF-A0A2N2VU82-F1
#
_entry.id   AF-A0A2N2VU82-F1
#
_cell.length_a   1.000
_cell.length_b   1.000
_cell.length_c   1.000
_cell.angle_alpha   90.00
_cell.angle_beta   90.00
_cell.angle_gamma   90.00
#
_symmetry.space_group_name_H-M   'P 1'
#
loop_
_entity.id
_entity.type
_entity.pdbx_description
1 polymer ?
#
loop_
_entity_poly.entity_id
_entity_poly.type
_entity_poly.pdbx_seq_one_letter_code
_entity_poly.pdbx_strand_id
1 'polypeptide(L)'
;MKTTNLIWTSIFAIIPVLLFGTSWLFTYLDADKTIQFALFISSIASVFILFGIGWVKDFPKWTIHSIGFCLFISLMLMNISSPYLNRTDTWGLIGLLPFSLTLIISLSIHFSLQPLRQLFKQIKEEKNIIIFIFYSILPLILWFEFDEISNVSVIPYIIILTILTALSVTIYLISSKKVIRTLTLILGIFITNAIAITATTLLFD
;
A
#
# COMPACT_ATOMS: atom_id res chain seq x y z
N MET A 1 4.60 14.45 -21.66
CA MET A 1 5.09 14.65 -20.28
C MET A 1 6.57 14.26 -20.26
N LYS A 2 7.50 15.18 -19.96
CA LYS A 2 8.96 14.89 -19.98
C LYS A 2 9.27 13.74 -19.01
N THR A 3 10.12 12.81 -19.42
CA THR A 3 10.54 11.60 -18.67
C THR A 3 10.97 11.90 -17.23
N THR A 4 11.57 13.06 -16.97
CA THR A 4 11.97 13.52 -15.64
C THR A 4 10.80 13.67 -14.67
N ASN A 5 9.63 14.18 -15.12
CA ASN A 5 8.45 14.32 -14.26
C ASN A 5 7.85 12.96 -13.88
N LEU A 6 8.03 11.95 -14.75
CA LEU A 6 7.51 10.60 -14.53
C LEU A 6 8.25 9.90 -13.38
N ILE A 7 9.58 10.06 -13.33
CA ILE A 7 10.44 9.51 -12.28
C ILE A 7 10.06 10.12 -10.92
N TRP A 8 9.96 11.45 -10.83
CA TRP A 8 9.55 12.12 -9.60
C TRP A 8 8.16 11.65 -9.11
N THR A 9 7.18 11.52 -10.01
CA THR A 9 5.85 11.00 -9.63
C THR A 9 5.89 9.55 -9.16
N SER A 10 6.77 8.71 -9.72
CA SER A 10 6.93 7.34 -9.25
C SER A 10 7.57 7.26 -7.87
N ILE A 11 8.50 8.17 -7.55
CA ILE A 11 9.11 8.26 -6.21
C ILE A 11 8.03 8.56 -5.16
N PHE A 12 7.17 9.54 -5.41
CA PHE A 12 6.07 9.85 -4.48
C PHE A 12 5.11 8.66 -4.27
N ALA A 13 4.84 7.90 -5.33
CA ALA A 13 3.96 6.74 -5.26
C ALA A 13 4.51 5.59 -4.40
N ILE A 14 5.84 5.42 -4.34
CA ILE A 14 6.46 4.32 -3.60
C ILE A 14 6.80 4.66 -2.14
N ILE A 15 6.74 5.93 -1.75
CA ILE A 15 7.00 6.37 -0.35
C ILE A 15 6.24 5.50 0.67
N PRO A 16 4.92 5.25 0.51
CA PRO A 16 4.21 4.45 1.50
C PRO A 16 4.72 3.01 1.60
N VAL A 17 5.08 2.40 0.46
CA VAL A 17 5.62 1.04 0.40
C VAL A 17 6.98 0.97 1.10
N LEU A 18 7.85 1.95 0.85
CA LEU A 18 9.18 2.02 1.47
C LEU A 18 9.08 2.28 2.97
N LEU A 19 8.22 3.20 3.40
CA LEU A 19 8.00 3.48 4.83
C LEU A 19 7.44 2.25 5.54
N PHE A 20 6.50 1.55 4.92
CA PHE A 20 5.93 0.32 5.47
C PHE A 20 6.98 -0.78 5.62
N GLY A 21 7.76 -1.06 4.57
CA GLY A 21 8.84 -2.05 4.63
C GLY A 21 9.96 -1.67 5.62
N THR A 22 10.25 -0.38 5.76
CA THR A 22 11.19 0.11 6.79
C THR A 22 10.64 -0.09 8.20
N SER A 23 9.36 0.23 8.41
CA SER A 23 8.68 -0.05 9.68
C SER A 23 8.75 -1.52 10.05
N TRP A 24 8.46 -2.40 9.07
CA TRP A 24 8.50 -3.85 9.25
C TRP A 24 9.92 -4.33 9.61
N LEU A 25 10.95 -3.85 8.89
CA LEU A 25 12.34 -4.18 9.18
C LEU A 25 12.79 -3.75 10.58
N PHE A 26 12.33 -2.58 11.05
CA PHE A 26 12.68 -2.05 12.37
C PHE A 26 12.08 -2.86 13.52
N THR A 27 11.00 -3.60 13.27
CA THR A 27 10.45 -4.55 14.24
C THR A 27 11.40 -5.72 14.49
N TYR A 28 12.12 -6.21 13.47
CA TYR A 28 13.10 -7.30 13.61
C TYR A 28 14.49 -6.85 14.09
N LEU A 29 14.79 -5.55 13.98
CA LEU A 29 16.01 -4.96 14.52
C LEU A 29 15.91 -4.54 15.99
N ASP A 30 14.77 -4.81 16.64
CA ASP A 30 14.47 -4.39 18.01
C ASP A 30 14.71 -2.88 18.22
N ALA A 31 14.32 -2.07 17.23
CA ALA A 31 14.44 -0.62 17.30
C ALA A 31 13.51 -0.04 18.37
N ASP A 32 13.76 1.20 18.81
CA ASP A 32 12.88 1.88 19.77
C ASP A 32 11.40 1.87 19.32
N LYS A 33 10.49 1.50 20.24
CA LYS A 33 9.05 1.36 19.94
C LYS A 33 8.42 2.65 19.41
N THR A 34 8.93 3.80 19.82
CA THR A 34 8.47 5.11 19.33
C THR A 34 8.83 5.28 17.86
N ILE A 35 10.04 4.87 17.47
CA ILE A 35 10.50 4.92 16.07
C ILE A 35 9.68 3.94 15.22
N GLN A 36 9.48 2.71 15.69
CA GLN A 36 8.65 1.72 14.99
C GLN A 36 7.23 2.24 14.77
N PHE A 37 6.60 2.75 15.82
CA PHE A 37 5.25 3.31 15.74
C PHE A 37 5.18 4.53 14.82
N ALA A 38 6.16 5.45 14.89
CA ALA A 38 6.22 6.61 14.02
C ALA A 38 6.36 6.22 12.54
N LEU A 39 7.19 5.23 12.22
CA LEU A 39 7.34 4.72 10.85
C LEU A 39 6.06 4.05 10.35
N PHE A 40 5.43 3.21 11.17
CA PHE A 40 4.17 2.56 10.84
C PHE A 40 3.08 3.58 10.54
N ILE A 41 2.85 4.53 11.45
CA ILE A 41 1.85 5.59 11.27
C ILE A 41 2.19 6.48 10.07
N SER A 42 3.47 6.80 9.85
CA SER A 42 3.90 7.58 8.69
C SER A 42 3.60 6.86 7.38
N SER A 43 3.78 5.53 7.34
CA SER A 43 3.42 4.73 6.17
C SER A 43 1.92 4.82 5.88
N ILE A 44 1.07 4.62 6.89
CA ILE A 44 -0.39 4.71 6.78
C ILE A 44 -0.81 6.11 6.35
N ALA A 45 -0.34 7.15 7.05
CA ALA A 45 -0.66 8.54 6.77
C ALA A 45 -0.29 8.93 5.34
N SER A 46 0.87 8.47 4.86
CA SER A 46 1.32 8.77 3.49
C SER A 46 0.39 8.18 2.41
N VAL A 47 -0.21 7.00 2.63
CA VAL A 47 -1.22 6.43 1.72
C VAL A 47 -2.49 7.29 1.72
N PHE A 48 -2.99 7.68 2.89
CA PHE A 48 -4.19 8.52 2.98
C PHE A 48 -3.98 9.91 2.37
N ILE A 49 -2.81 10.52 2.58
CA ILE A 49 -2.42 11.77 1.90
C ILE A 49 -2.42 11.56 0.38
N LEU A 50 -1.84 10.45 -0.10
CA LEU A 50 -1.81 10.12 -1.52
C LEU A 50 -3.21 9.95 -2.11
N PHE A 51 -4.12 9.32 -1.36
CA PHE A 51 -5.53 9.20 -1.72
C PHE A 51 -6.21 10.57 -1.81
N GLY A 52 -5.99 11.46 -0.83
CA GLY A 52 -6.55 12.79 -0.85
C GLY A 52 -6.03 13.65 -2.02
N ILE A 53 -4.72 13.55 -2.31
CA ILE A 53 -4.14 14.18 -3.52
C ILE A 53 -4.77 13.59 -4.78
N GLY A 54 -4.99 12.26 -4.80
CA GLY A 54 -5.69 11.57 -5.86
C GLY A 54 -7.07 12.16 -6.08
N TRP A 55 -7.85 12.31 -5.02
CA TRP A 55 -9.18 12.92 -5.08
C TRP A 55 -9.13 14.34 -5.65
N VAL A 56 -8.27 15.21 -5.13
CA VAL A 56 -8.16 16.61 -5.55
C VAL A 56 -7.67 16.76 -7.00
N LYS A 57 -6.95 15.77 -7.54
CA LYS A 57 -6.34 15.81 -8.88
C LYS A 57 -6.97 14.84 -9.90
N ASP A 58 -8.19 14.39 -9.66
CA ASP A 58 -8.91 13.45 -10.55
C ASP A 58 -8.21 12.09 -10.75
N PHE A 59 -7.58 11.57 -9.70
CA PHE A 59 -6.85 10.31 -9.61
C PHE A 59 -5.84 10.13 -10.76
N PRO A 60 -4.76 10.92 -10.79
CA PRO A 60 -3.66 10.64 -11.72
C PRO A 60 -3.09 9.26 -11.41
N LYS A 61 -2.56 8.57 -12.43
CA LYS A 61 -2.16 7.16 -12.35
C LYS A 61 -1.30 6.79 -11.12
N TRP A 62 -0.42 7.69 -10.68
CA TRP A 62 0.50 7.49 -9.54
C TRP A 62 -0.16 7.58 -8.16
N THR A 63 -1.43 7.98 -8.06
CA THR A 63 -2.20 7.96 -6.80
C THR A 63 -3.17 6.80 -6.73
N ILE A 64 -3.44 6.09 -7.85
CA ILE A 64 -4.55 5.13 -7.92
C ILE A 64 -4.34 3.93 -6.98
N HIS A 65 -3.10 3.47 -6.79
CA HIS A 65 -2.84 2.37 -5.86
C HIS A 65 -3.14 2.74 -4.40
N SER A 66 -3.16 4.02 -4.02
CA SER A 66 -3.57 4.42 -2.67
C SER A 66 -5.01 3.99 -2.35
N ILE A 67 -5.87 3.83 -3.34
CA ILE A 67 -7.27 3.43 -3.15
C ILE A 67 -7.35 2.05 -2.51
N GLY A 68 -6.63 1.07 -3.06
CA GLY A 68 -6.66 -0.31 -2.57
C GLY A 68 -6.10 -0.40 -1.16
N PHE A 69 -4.99 0.30 -0.91
CA PHE A 69 -4.32 0.31 0.39
C PHE A 69 -5.18 1.00 1.45
N CYS A 70 -5.77 2.17 1.18
CA CYS A 70 -6.69 2.85 2.10
C CYS A 70 -7.92 2.01 2.44
N LEU A 71 -8.55 1.39 1.42
CA LEU A 71 -9.73 0.54 1.63
C LEU A 71 -9.36 -0.68 2.48
N PHE A 72 -8.25 -1.34 2.18
CA PHE A 72 -7.83 -2.53 2.92
C PHE A 72 -7.43 -2.21 4.37
N ILE A 73 -6.65 -1.15 4.62
CA ILE A 73 -6.37 -0.69 5.99
C ILE A 73 -7.68 -0.42 6.74
N SER A 74 -8.62 0.29 6.12
CA SER A 74 -9.87 0.65 6.80
C SER A 74 -10.67 -0.59 7.15
N LEU A 75 -10.78 -1.55 6.22
CA LEU A 75 -11.42 -2.85 6.47
C LEU A 75 -10.70 -3.66 7.54
N MET A 76 -9.36 -3.65 7.56
CA MET A 76 -8.59 -4.28 8.64
C MET A 76 -8.91 -3.64 9.99
N LEU A 77 -8.88 -2.30 10.08
CA LEU A 77 -9.18 -1.58 11.31
C LEU A 77 -10.58 -1.92 11.82
N MET A 78 -11.58 -2.06 10.95
CA MET A 78 -12.93 -2.47 11.36
C MET A 78 -12.96 -3.82 12.09
N ASN A 79 -12.01 -4.70 11.80
CA ASN A 79 -11.95 -6.07 12.32
C ASN A 79 -10.93 -6.25 13.46
N ILE A 80 -10.13 -5.23 13.78
CA ILE A 80 -9.21 -5.29 14.92
C ILE A 80 -9.99 -5.15 16.22
N SER A 81 -9.66 -5.98 17.21
CA SER A 81 -10.17 -5.85 18.59
C SER A 81 -9.42 -4.74 19.30
N SER A 82 -10.14 -3.80 19.93
CA SER A 82 -9.48 -2.75 20.71
C SER A 82 -9.17 -3.23 22.12
N PRO A 83 -7.92 -3.10 22.63
CA PRO A 83 -7.64 -3.38 24.04
C PRO A 83 -8.32 -2.42 25.01
N TYR A 84 -8.88 -1.30 24.50
CA TYR A 84 -9.63 -0.30 25.29
C TYR A 84 -11.15 -0.49 25.23
N LEU A 85 -11.65 -1.32 24.32
CA LEU A 85 -13.03 -1.83 24.36
C LEU A 85 -13.02 -3.15 25.13
N ASN A 86 -14.19 -3.72 25.44
CA ASN A 86 -14.20 -5.12 25.91
C ASN A 86 -13.42 -5.98 24.91
N ARG A 87 -12.59 -6.93 25.36
CA ARG A 87 -11.69 -7.73 24.49
C ARG A 87 -12.39 -8.43 23.30
N THR A 88 -13.71 -8.51 23.32
CA THR A 88 -14.58 -9.08 22.27
C THR A 88 -15.06 -8.05 21.25
N ASP A 89 -14.95 -6.76 21.54
CA ASP A 89 -15.50 -5.69 20.72
C ASP A 89 -14.47 -5.20 19.70
N THR A 90 -14.85 -5.28 18.43
CA THR A 90 -14.07 -4.73 17.33
C THR A 90 -14.31 -3.24 17.19
N TRP A 91 -13.41 -2.54 16.49
CA TRP A 91 -13.63 -1.13 16.15
C TRP A 91 -14.87 -0.91 15.27
N GLY A 92 -15.32 -1.94 14.55
CA GLY A 92 -16.51 -1.88 13.70
C GLY A 92 -16.44 -0.69 12.74
N LEU A 93 -17.53 0.06 12.58
CA LEU A 93 -17.58 1.20 11.67
C LEU A 93 -16.60 2.34 12.02
N ILE A 94 -16.10 2.41 13.26
CA ILE A 94 -15.10 3.43 13.65
C ILE A 94 -13.77 3.19 12.91
N GLY A 95 -13.47 1.96 12.52
CA GLY A 95 -12.30 1.65 11.69
C GLY A 95 -12.28 2.33 10.32
N LEU A 96 -13.43 2.80 9.83
CA LEU A 96 -13.54 3.59 8.59
C LEU A 96 -13.16 5.06 8.75
N LEU A 97 -12.99 5.54 9.99
CA LEU A 97 -12.77 6.96 10.28
C LEU A 97 -11.59 7.56 9.51
N PRO A 98 -10.41 6.94 9.40
CA PRO A 98 -9.30 7.50 8.61
C PRO A 98 -9.67 7.74 7.14
N PHE A 99 -10.40 6.78 6.53
CA PHE A 99 -10.87 6.90 5.15
C PHE A 99 -11.93 7.98 5.00
N SER A 100 -12.96 7.96 5.85
CA SER A 100 -14.04 8.94 5.83
C SER A 100 -13.52 10.36 6.06
N LEU A 101 -12.59 10.55 7.01
CA LEU A 101 -11.99 11.84 7.29
C LEU A 101 -11.19 12.36 6.09
N THR A 102 -10.36 11.49 5.49
CA THR A 102 -9.59 11.86 4.30
C THR A 102 -10.52 12.25 3.15
N LEU A 103 -11.62 11.52 2.96
CA LEU A 103 -12.63 11.82 1.94
C LEU A 103 -13.33 13.16 2.22
N ILE A 104 -13.73 13.44 3.46
CA ILE A 104 -14.36 14.70 3.87
C ILE A 104 -13.42 15.89 3.64
N ILE A 105 -12.16 15.76 4.05
CA ILE A 105 -11.14 16.80 3.83
C ILE A 105 -10.96 17.03 2.33
N SER A 106 -10.85 15.97 1.54
CA SER A 106 -10.65 16.05 0.10
C SER A 106 -11.85 16.67 -0.63
N LEU A 107 -13.07 16.32 -0.22
CA LEU A 107 -14.30 16.93 -0.71
C LEU A 107 -14.42 18.40 -0.32
N SER A 108 -13.92 18.78 0.86
CA SER A 108 -13.91 20.19 1.31
C SER A 108 -12.96 21.04 0.46
N ILE A 109 -11.86 20.47 -0.01
CA ILE A 109 -10.89 21.13 -0.91
C ILE A 109 -11.41 21.14 -2.35
N HIS A 110 -11.95 20.01 -2.81
CA HIS A 110 -12.47 19.84 -4.17
C HIS A 110 -13.83 19.15 -4.13
N PHE A 111 -14.90 19.94 -4.02
CA PHE A 111 -16.27 19.47 -3.90
C PHE A 111 -16.82 19.00 -5.25
N SER A 112 -16.34 17.85 -5.71
CA SER A 112 -16.70 17.28 -6.99
C SER A 112 -16.70 15.75 -6.95
N LEU A 113 -17.64 15.14 -7.67
CA LEU A 113 -17.64 13.71 -7.97
C LEU A 113 -16.94 13.38 -9.29
N GLN A 114 -16.34 14.38 -9.95
CA GLN A 114 -15.50 14.21 -11.14
C GLN A 114 -14.36 13.20 -10.93
N PRO A 115 -13.65 13.15 -9.79
CA PRO A 115 -12.57 12.19 -9.57
C PRO A 115 -13.04 10.74 -9.71
N LEU A 116 -14.25 10.43 -9.22
CA LEU A 116 -14.85 9.09 -9.37
C LEU A 116 -15.20 8.80 -10.82
N ARG A 117 -15.82 9.76 -11.53
CA ARG A 117 -16.13 9.59 -12.97
C ARG A 117 -14.86 9.36 -13.79
N GLN A 118 -13.81 10.10 -13.49
CA GLN A 118 -12.50 9.95 -14.15
C GLN A 118 -11.87 8.60 -13.82
N LEU A 119 -11.93 8.14 -12.57
CA LEU A 119 -11.46 6.81 -12.17
C LEU A 119 -12.20 5.69 -12.93
N PHE A 120 -13.53 5.74 -13.00
CA PHE A 120 -14.32 4.76 -13.74
C PHE A 120 -14.01 4.78 -15.24
N LYS A 121 -13.82 5.97 -15.83
CA LYS A 121 -13.39 6.11 -17.21
C LYS A 121 -12.01 5.47 -17.43
N GLN A 122 -11.04 5.77 -16.56
CA GLN A 122 -9.70 5.19 -16.62
C GLN A 122 -9.75 3.66 -16.52
N ILE A 123 -10.53 3.09 -15.59
CA ILE A 123 -10.69 1.63 -15.44
C ILE A 123 -11.30 0.99 -16.70
N LYS A 124 -12.29 1.67 -17.31
CA LYS A 124 -12.93 1.20 -18.55
C LYS A 124 -11.95 1.15 -19.72
N GLU A 125 -11.07 2.15 -19.84
CA GLU A 125 -10.04 2.23 -20.88
C GLU A 125 -8.86 1.28 -20.60
N GLU A 126 -8.45 1.17 -19.34
CA GLU A 126 -7.30 0.41 -18.87
C GLU A 126 -7.63 -0.53 -17.71
N LYS A 127 -8.11 -1.75 -18.05
CA LYS A 127 -8.43 -2.81 -17.06
C LYS A 127 -7.29 -3.16 -16.10
N ASN A 128 -6.02 -2.97 -16.50
CA ASN A 128 -4.83 -3.17 -15.66
C ASN A 128 -4.77 -2.22 -14.45
N ILE A 129 -5.61 -1.20 -14.38
CA ILE A 129 -5.75 -0.35 -13.20
C ILE A 129 -6.34 -1.13 -12.02
N ILE A 130 -7.29 -2.04 -12.27
CA ILE A 130 -7.87 -2.88 -11.22
C ILE A 130 -6.78 -3.74 -10.57
N ILE A 131 -5.92 -4.35 -11.40
CA ILE A 131 -4.77 -5.14 -10.91
C ILE A 131 -3.84 -4.26 -10.08
N PHE A 132 -3.63 -2.99 -10.47
CA PHE A 132 -2.78 -2.06 -9.73
C PHE A 132 -3.37 -1.66 -8.37
N ILE A 133 -4.70 -1.51 -8.29
CA ILE A 133 -5.41 -1.27 -7.03
C ILE A 133 -5.26 -2.50 -6.11
N PHE A 134 -5.42 -3.72 -6.61
CA PHE A 134 -5.21 -4.91 -5.78
C PHE A 134 -3.75 -5.13 -5.41
N TYR A 135 -2.82 -4.83 -6.33
CA TYR A 135 -1.38 -4.91 -6.10
C TYR A 135 -0.94 -4.07 -4.90
N SER A 136 -1.62 -2.94 -4.65
CA SER A 136 -1.28 -2.06 -3.54
C SER A 136 -1.45 -2.70 -2.17
N ILE A 137 -2.28 -3.75 -2.07
CA ILE A 137 -2.57 -4.45 -0.82
C ILE A 137 -1.44 -5.43 -0.46
N LEU A 138 -0.63 -5.81 -1.46
CA LEU A 138 0.40 -6.83 -1.34
C LEU A 138 1.39 -6.62 -0.19
N PRO A 139 1.93 -5.41 0.10
CA PRO A 139 2.81 -5.22 1.25
C PRO A 139 2.18 -5.64 2.59
N LEU A 140 0.88 -5.40 2.78
CA LEU A 140 0.15 -5.79 3.99
C LEU A 140 -0.07 -7.31 4.05
N ILE A 141 -0.37 -7.95 2.91
CA ILE A 141 -0.49 -9.41 2.83
C ILE A 141 0.84 -10.06 3.22
N LEU A 142 1.94 -9.59 2.62
CA LEU A 142 3.28 -10.09 2.93
C LEU A 142 3.64 -9.88 4.39
N TRP A 143 3.25 -8.76 5.01
CA TRP A 143 3.49 -8.55 6.43
C TRP A 143 2.75 -9.57 7.30
N PHE A 144 1.49 -9.87 7.00
CA PHE A 144 0.72 -10.89 7.71
C PHE A 144 1.31 -12.29 7.58
N GLU A 145 1.86 -12.66 6.44
CA GLU A 145 2.47 -13.98 6.22
C GLU A 145 3.67 -14.25 7.14
N PHE A 146 4.30 -13.20 7.68
CA PHE A 146 5.48 -13.31 8.55
C PHE A 146 5.18 -12.95 10.02
N ASP A 147 3.93 -12.63 10.39
CA ASP A 147 3.57 -12.16 11.75
C ASP A 147 3.96 -13.16 12.85
N GLU A 148 3.94 -14.45 12.52
CA GLU A 148 4.29 -15.54 13.44
C GLU A 148 5.80 -15.88 13.48
N ILE A 149 6.62 -15.30 12.59
CA ILE A 149 8.06 -15.59 12.53
C ILE A 149 8.84 -14.57 13.33
N SER A 150 9.49 -15.02 14.41
CA SER A 150 10.32 -14.16 15.28
C SER A 150 11.83 -14.21 14.97
N ASN A 151 12.25 -14.86 13.89
CA ASN A 151 13.66 -15.06 13.55
C ASN A 151 14.27 -13.84 12.81
N VAL A 152 15.41 -13.35 13.28
CA VAL A 152 16.18 -12.25 12.64
C VAL A 152 16.57 -12.56 11.18
N SER A 153 16.66 -13.85 10.82
CA SER A 153 16.91 -14.32 9.45
C SER A 153 15.82 -13.93 8.45
N VAL A 154 14.68 -13.38 8.91
CA VAL A 154 13.62 -12.79 8.08
C VAL A 154 14.07 -11.48 7.42
N ILE A 155 15.01 -10.73 8.01
CA ILE A 155 15.39 -9.37 7.57
C ILE A 155 15.75 -9.30 6.07
N PRO A 156 16.61 -10.19 5.51
CA PRO A 156 16.92 -10.16 4.08
C PRO A 156 15.69 -10.30 3.19
N TYR A 157 14.72 -11.13 3.60
CA TYR A 157 13.47 -11.33 2.86
C TYR A 157 12.61 -10.07 2.88
N ILE A 158 12.48 -9.40 4.03
CA ILE A 158 11.77 -8.11 4.14
C ILE A 158 12.34 -7.08 3.18
N ILE A 159 13.68 -6.95 3.14
CA ILE A 159 14.37 -6.01 2.24
C ILE A 159 14.03 -6.34 0.78
N ILE A 160 14.17 -7.61 0.38
CA ILE A 160 13.91 -8.05 -0.99
C ILE A 160 12.44 -7.81 -1.38
N LEU A 161 11.50 -8.19 -0.52
CA LEU A 161 10.06 -8.03 -0.75
C LEU A 161 9.67 -6.55 -0.86
N THR A 162 10.23 -5.70 0.01
CA THR A 162 10.00 -4.24 -0.04
C THR A 162 10.54 -3.63 -1.34
N ILE A 163 11.75 -4.01 -1.75
CA ILE A 163 12.34 -3.53 -3.00
C ILE A 163 11.54 -4.01 -4.21
N LEU A 164 11.14 -5.28 -4.25
CA LEU A 164 10.37 -5.86 -5.36
C LEU A 164 8.99 -5.22 -5.50
N THR A 165 8.30 -4.97 -4.39
CA THR A 165 6.99 -4.29 -4.40
C THR A 165 7.11 -2.84 -4.87
N ALA A 166 8.09 -2.09 -4.35
CA ALA A 166 8.36 -0.72 -4.78
C ALA A 166 8.81 -0.64 -6.25
N LEU A 167 9.66 -1.57 -6.71
CA LEU A 167 10.14 -1.63 -8.08
C LEU A 167 8.99 -1.94 -9.06
N SER A 168 8.10 -2.87 -8.70
CA SER A 168 6.91 -3.19 -9.49
C SER A 168 6.00 -1.98 -9.69
N VAL A 169 5.75 -1.20 -8.63
CA VAL A 169 5.00 0.05 -8.71
C VAL A 169 5.72 1.05 -9.62
N THR A 170 7.04 1.21 -9.45
CA THR A 170 7.85 2.13 -10.25
C THR A 170 7.79 1.78 -11.74
N ILE A 171 8.07 0.52 -12.09
CA ILE A 171 8.04 0.03 -13.48
C ILE A 171 6.64 0.20 -14.09
N TYR A 172 5.58 -0.10 -13.34
CA TYR A 172 4.20 0.11 -13.80
C TYR A 172 3.92 1.58 -14.15
N LEU A 173 4.43 2.52 -13.34
CA LEU A 173 4.21 3.95 -13.53
C LEU A 173 5.03 4.51 -14.69
N ILE A 174 6.30 4.11 -14.81
CA ILE A 174 7.18 4.63 -15.87
C ILE A 174 6.90 4.01 -17.25
N SER A 175 6.31 2.81 -17.28
CA SER A 175 6.13 2.08 -18.53
C SER A 175 4.98 2.61 -19.38
N SER A 176 5.28 2.92 -20.64
CA SER A 176 4.31 3.32 -21.66
C SER A 176 3.53 2.14 -22.23
N LYS A 177 4.14 0.94 -22.28
CA LYS A 177 3.55 -0.26 -22.90
C LYS A 177 2.64 -0.99 -21.91
N LYS A 178 1.36 -1.12 -22.27
CA LYS A 178 0.33 -1.81 -21.46
C LYS A 178 0.74 -3.25 -21.08
N VAL A 179 1.33 -3.99 -22.01
CA VAL A 179 1.80 -5.37 -21.77
C VAL A 179 2.85 -5.42 -20.68
N ILE A 180 3.85 -4.53 -20.71
CA ILE A 180 4.89 -4.46 -19.69
C ILE A 180 4.26 -4.14 -18.33
N ARG A 181 3.37 -3.15 -18.25
CA ARG A 181 2.67 -2.80 -17.01
C ARG A 181 1.96 -3.98 -16.38
N THR A 182 1.17 -4.70 -17.16
CA THR A 182 0.40 -5.85 -16.68
C THR A 182 1.34 -6.98 -16.24
N LEU A 183 2.35 -7.31 -17.05
CA LEU A 183 3.31 -8.35 -16.70
C LEU A 183 4.10 -8.01 -15.44
N THR A 184 4.52 -6.76 -15.27
CA THR A 184 5.21 -6.29 -14.06
C THR A 184 4.36 -6.54 -12.81
N LEU A 185 3.08 -6.19 -12.81
CA LEU A 185 2.22 -6.42 -11.64
C LEU A 185 2.00 -7.91 -11.38
N ILE A 186 1.74 -8.69 -12.43
CA ILE A 186 1.51 -10.13 -12.31
C ILE A 186 2.77 -10.82 -11.77
N LEU A 187 3.92 -10.59 -12.40
CA LEU A 187 5.20 -11.13 -11.95
C LEU A 187 5.55 -10.62 -10.55
N GLY A 188 5.30 -9.35 -10.26
CA GLY A 188 5.49 -8.78 -8.93
C GLY A 188 4.69 -9.54 -7.86
N ILE A 189 3.44 -9.90 -8.12
CA ILE A 189 2.61 -10.71 -7.20
C ILE A 189 3.22 -12.10 -7.06
N PHE A 190 3.43 -12.81 -8.17
CA PHE A 190 3.89 -14.20 -8.12
C PHE A 190 5.28 -14.35 -7.49
N ILE A 191 6.23 -13.49 -7.85
CA ILE A 191 7.61 -13.56 -7.35
C ILE A 191 7.65 -13.23 -5.86
N THR A 192 6.96 -12.18 -5.41
CA THR A 192 6.96 -11.81 -3.98
C THR A 192 6.29 -12.89 -3.13
N ASN A 193 5.14 -13.43 -3.55
CA ASN A 193 4.48 -14.52 -2.85
C ASN A 193 5.33 -15.80 -2.85
N ALA A 194 5.98 -16.14 -3.96
CA ALA A 194 6.86 -17.31 -4.01
C ALA A 194 8.04 -17.17 -3.03
N ILE A 195 8.65 -15.98 -2.95
CA ILE A 195 9.71 -15.69 -1.98
C ILE A 195 9.17 -15.77 -0.55
N ALA A 196 7.99 -15.21 -0.27
CA ALA A 196 7.38 -15.22 1.05
C ALA A 196 7.04 -16.64 1.51
N ILE A 197 6.40 -17.45 0.67
CA ILE A 197 6.10 -18.86 0.94
C ILE A 197 7.41 -19.64 1.19
N THR A 198 8.42 -19.46 0.35
CA THR A 198 9.71 -20.15 0.54
C THR A 198 10.37 -19.74 1.86
N ALA A 199 10.40 -18.43 2.16
CA ALA A 199 10.99 -17.90 3.38
C ALA A 199 10.26 -18.41 4.63
N THR A 200 8.93 -18.37 4.63
CA THR A 200 8.11 -18.88 5.74
C THR A 200 8.38 -20.37 5.93
N THR A 201 8.38 -21.19 4.87
CA THR A 201 8.71 -22.63 5.02
C THR A 201 10.11 -22.90 5.56
N LEU A 202 11.12 -22.12 5.17
CA LEU A 202 12.50 -22.33 5.61
C LEU A 202 12.78 -21.82 7.03
N LEU A 203 11.98 -20.88 7.54
CA LEU A 203 12.24 -20.18 8.80
C LEU A 203 11.29 -20.58 9.93
N PHE A 204 10.19 -21.27 9.60
CA PHE A 204 9.30 -21.89 10.58
C PHE A 204 9.77 -23.27 11.04
N ASP A 205 10.52 -24.00 10.19
CA ASP A 205 11.20 -25.25 10.54
C ASP A 205 12.47 -25.00 11.38
#